data_AF-A0A951DI04-F1
#
_entry.id   AF-A0A951DI04-F1
#
_cell.length_a   1.000
_cell.length_b   1.000
_cell.length_c   1.000
_cell.angle_alpha   90.00
_cell.angle_beta   90.00
_cell.angle_gamma   90.00
#
_symmetry.space_group_name_H-M   'P 1'
#
loop_
_entity.id
_entity.type
_entity.pdbx_description
1 polymer ?
#
loop_
_entity_poly.entity_id
_entity_poly.type
_entity_poly.pdbx_seq_one_letter_code
_entity_poly.pdbx_strand_id
1 'polypeptide(L)'
;VIFCDLDLLPEDTSVDFASVALPPTSKLGTIGLWCALHGESILQAGMHHLEAQFDFERLKKHLEDTGLKMMNPFSDFTFLRQAFSKGEMWPVDPERLSRLVSSGLITDEQRRRYASEGALGSHLENLQRREGYKGFNQKNVSAIIQATDPRLAHAGANAGA
;
A
#
# COMPACT_ATOMS: atom_id res chain seq x y z
N VAL A 1 3.99 -4.89 16.97
CA VAL A 1 2.85 -5.65 16.41
C VAL A 1 2.94 -5.51 14.91
N ILE A 2 2.69 -6.58 14.16
CA ILE A 2 2.61 -6.54 12.70
C ILE A 2 1.14 -6.76 12.34
N PHE A 3 0.60 -5.88 11.52
CA PHE A 3 -0.68 -6.09 10.84
C PHE A 3 -0.35 -6.43 9.39
N CYS A 4 -0.79 -7.59 8.94
CA CYS A 4 -0.59 -8.03 7.56
C CYS A 4 -1.87 -7.77 6.78
N ASP A 5 -1.82 -6.84 5.83
CA ASP A 5 -2.88 -6.72 4.83
C ASP A 5 -2.78 -7.93 3.89
N LEU A 6 -3.92 -8.56 3.61
CA LEU A 6 -3.99 -9.75 2.78
C LEU A 6 -4.95 -9.50 1.62
N ASP A 7 -4.56 -9.97 0.44
CA ASP A 7 -5.47 -10.09 -0.70
C ASP A 7 -6.35 -11.32 -0.49
N LEU A 8 -7.51 -11.14 0.16
CA LEU A 8 -8.49 -12.21 0.37
C LEU A 8 -9.65 -12.06 -0.61
N LEU A 9 -10.03 -13.18 -1.24
CA LEU A 9 -11.30 -13.30 -1.93
C LEU A 9 -12.45 -13.45 -0.91
N PRO A 10 -13.70 -13.13 -1.29
CA PRO A 10 -14.84 -13.29 -0.39
C PRO A 10 -14.94 -14.71 0.21
N GLU A 11 -14.68 -15.75 -0.58
CA GLU A 11 -14.67 -17.14 -0.17
C GLU A 11 -13.56 -17.50 0.82
N ASP A 12 -12.39 -16.83 0.73
CA ASP A 12 -11.24 -17.09 1.61
C ASP A 12 -11.54 -16.73 3.07
N THR A 13 -12.47 -15.80 3.32
CA THR A 13 -12.87 -15.39 4.67
C THR A 13 -13.53 -16.50 5.49
N SER A 14 -13.97 -17.58 4.83
CA SER A 14 -14.53 -18.77 5.47
C SER A 14 -13.50 -19.85 5.80
N VAL A 15 -12.24 -19.68 5.36
CA VAL A 15 -11.13 -20.61 5.58
C VAL A 15 -10.27 -20.13 6.75
N ASP A 16 -9.86 -21.04 7.62
CA ASP A 16 -8.79 -20.75 8.59
C ASP A 16 -7.43 -20.73 7.88
N PHE A 17 -7.16 -19.63 7.19
CA PHE A 17 -5.94 -19.46 6.40
C PHE A 17 -4.67 -19.35 7.26
N ALA A 18 -4.79 -19.32 8.59
CA ALA A 18 -3.64 -19.42 9.49
C ALA A 18 -3.11 -20.86 9.58
N SER A 19 -3.95 -21.86 9.32
CA SER A 19 -3.59 -23.29 9.35
C SER A 19 -3.64 -23.98 7.99
N VAL A 20 -4.41 -23.42 7.04
CA VAL A 20 -4.62 -23.98 5.70
C VAL A 20 -4.16 -22.99 4.63
N ALA A 21 -3.30 -23.45 3.72
CA ALA A 21 -2.89 -22.61 2.59
C ALA A 21 -4.09 -22.33 1.66
N LEU A 22 -4.30 -21.06 1.33
CA LEU A 22 -5.29 -20.66 0.33
C LEU A 22 -4.85 -21.10 -1.08
N PRO A 23 -5.80 -21.44 -1.97
CA PRO A 23 -5.45 -21.76 -3.35
C PRO A 23 -4.86 -20.53 -4.05
N PRO A 24 -3.92 -20.72 -4.99
CA PRO A 24 -3.35 -19.61 -5.75
C PRO A 24 -4.41 -18.95 -6.63
N THR A 25 -4.34 -17.62 -6.71
CA THR A 25 -5.25 -16.82 -7.54
C THR A 25 -4.60 -16.49 -8.89
N SER A 26 -5.42 -16.28 -9.93
CA SER A 26 -4.96 -15.80 -11.23
C SER A 26 -4.79 -14.28 -11.28
N LYS A 27 -5.06 -13.58 -10.17
CA LYS A 27 -5.06 -12.12 -10.08
C LYS A 27 -4.52 -11.67 -8.74
N LEU A 28 -3.71 -10.62 -8.76
CA LEU A 28 -3.22 -9.95 -7.57
C LEU A 28 -4.12 -8.75 -7.24
N GLY A 29 -4.43 -8.59 -5.95
CA GLY A 29 -4.91 -7.33 -5.39
C GLY A 29 -3.75 -6.35 -5.23
N THR A 30 -3.98 -5.25 -4.51
CA THR A 30 -2.97 -4.21 -4.32
C THR A 30 -1.73 -4.76 -3.61
N ILE A 31 -1.95 -5.50 -2.51
CA ILE A 31 -0.85 -5.93 -1.64
C ILE A 31 -0.05 -7.05 -2.28
N GLY A 32 -0.74 -8.03 -2.87
CA GLY A 32 -0.09 -9.11 -3.61
C GLY A 32 0.74 -8.58 -4.78
N LEU A 33 0.27 -7.54 -5.47
CA LEU A 33 1.04 -6.90 -6.53
C LEU A 33 2.27 -6.16 -5.96
N TRP A 34 2.11 -5.42 -4.87
CA TRP A 34 3.23 -4.75 -4.20
C TRP A 34 4.31 -5.75 -3.77
N CYS A 35 3.91 -6.85 -3.12
CA CYS A 35 4.81 -7.94 -2.73
C CYS A 35 5.47 -8.63 -3.93
N ALA A 36 4.74 -8.81 -5.03
CA ALA A 36 5.28 -9.43 -6.22
C ALA A 36 6.37 -8.55 -6.89
N LEU A 37 6.16 -7.23 -6.90
CA LEU A 37 7.08 -6.25 -7.47
C LEU A 37 8.32 -6.05 -6.60
N HIS A 38 8.17 -5.93 -5.27
CA HIS A 38 9.27 -5.55 -4.38
C HIS A 38 9.85 -6.71 -3.58
N GLY A 39 9.04 -7.72 -3.25
CA GLY A 39 9.38 -8.89 -2.45
C GLY A 39 8.43 -9.09 -1.26
N GLU A 40 8.46 -10.29 -0.70
CA GLU A 40 7.56 -10.74 0.37
C GLU A 40 8.17 -10.65 1.78
N SER A 41 9.49 -10.48 1.87
CA SER A 41 10.21 -10.38 3.13
C SER A 41 10.43 -8.92 3.53
N ILE A 42 10.09 -8.57 4.77
CA ILE A 42 10.37 -7.24 5.35
C ILE A 42 11.86 -6.88 5.24
N LEU A 43 12.75 -7.86 5.39
CA LEU A 43 14.20 -7.64 5.34
C LEU A 43 14.74 -7.48 3.91
N GLN A 44 13.96 -7.85 2.89
CA GLN A 44 14.32 -7.67 1.49
C GLN A 44 13.64 -6.42 0.90
N ALA A 45 12.31 -6.38 0.98
CA ALA A 45 11.46 -5.41 0.30
C ALA A 45 11.04 -4.24 1.18
N GLY A 46 11.26 -4.31 2.50
CA GLY A 46 10.65 -3.39 3.45
C GLY A 46 9.19 -3.72 3.73
N MET A 47 8.45 -2.73 4.25
CA MET A 47 7.02 -2.84 4.57
C MET A 47 6.19 -2.03 3.58
N HIS A 48 4.98 -2.47 3.24
CA HIS A 48 4.08 -1.66 2.43
C HIS A 48 3.83 -0.28 3.07
N HIS A 49 3.62 -0.25 4.39
CA HIS A 49 3.66 0.98 5.16
C HIS A 49 4.15 0.74 6.59
N LEU A 50 4.63 1.82 7.21
CA LEU A 50 4.90 1.89 8.64
C LEU A 50 3.84 2.79 9.29
N GLU A 51 3.04 2.25 10.20
CA GLU A 51 2.08 3.03 10.99
C GLU A 51 2.69 3.42 12.34
N ALA A 52 2.56 4.70 12.70
CA ALA A 52 2.90 5.17 14.04
C ALA A 52 1.98 6.31 14.49
N GLN A 53 1.87 6.47 15.81
CA GLN A 53 1.02 7.49 16.42
C GLN A 53 1.77 8.80 16.64
N PHE A 54 1.18 9.90 16.15
CA PHE A 54 1.77 11.23 16.24
C PHE A 54 0.74 12.31 16.58
N ASP A 55 1.25 13.51 16.85
CA ASP A 55 0.45 14.71 16.64
C ASP A 55 0.29 14.92 15.12
N PHE A 56 -0.93 14.76 14.62
CA PHE A 56 -1.21 14.68 13.18
C PHE A 56 -0.74 15.92 12.42
N GLU A 57 -1.12 17.12 12.87
CA GLU A 57 -0.78 18.37 12.20
C GLU A 57 0.70 18.69 12.34
N ARG A 58 1.27 18.43 13.52
CA ARG A 58 2.68 18.70 13.76
C ARG A 58 3.58 17.80 12.92
N LEU A 59 3.28 16.50 12.84
CA LEU A 59 4.04 15.58 11.98
C LEU A 59 3.90 15.98 10.51
N LYS A 60 2.66 16.24 10.04
CA LYS A 60 2.42 16.66 8.66
C LYS A 60 3.27 17.88 8.30
N LYS A 61 3.25 18.91 9.14
CA LYS A 61 4.06 20.12 8.93
C LYS A 61 5.55 19.81 8.90
N HIS A 62 6.06 19.05 9.87
CA HIS A 62 7.49 18.75 9.94
C HIS A 62 7.98 17.94 8.72
N LEU A 63 7.18 17.00 8.22
CA LEU A 63 7.53 16.22 7.03
C LEU A 63 7.45 17.08 5.76
N GLU A 64 6.46 17.96 5.66
CA GLU A 64 6.37 18.91 4.54
C GLU A 64 7.61 19.82 4.49
N ASP A 65 8.09 20.27 5.66
CA ASP A 65 9.33 21.07 5.79
C ASP A 65 10.59 20.29 5.36
N THR A 66 10.57 18.94 5.35
CA THR A 66 11.65 18.10 4.78
C THR A 66 11.39 17.64 3.35
N GLY A 67 10.31 18.08 2.71
CA GLY A 67 9.93 17.72 1.34
C GLY A 67 9.06 16.45 1.23
N LEU A 68 8.76 15.77 2.33
CA LEU A 68 7.88 14.61 2.38
C LEU A 68 6.42 15.06 2.50
N LYS A 69 5.65 14.86 1.42
CA LYS A 69 4.24 15.27 1.36
C LYS A 69 3.33 14.18 1.92
N MET A 70 2.27 14.60 2.60
CA MET A 70 1.16 13.72 2.97
C MET A 70 0.10 13.67 1.86
N MET A 71 -0.57 12.53 1.73
CA MET A 71 -1.82 12.38 0.99
C MET A 71 -2.97 13.03 1.77
N ASN A 72 -4.13 13.20 1.13
CA ASN A 72 -5.34 13.58 1.85
C ASN A 72 -5.68 12.51 2.90
N PRO A 73 -6.18 12.90 4.08
CA PRO A 73 -6.53 11.95 5.12
C PRO A 73 -7.66 11.03 4.64
N PHE A 74 -7.48 9.72 4.84
CA PHE A 74 -8.52 8.73 4.56
C PHE A 74 -9.46 8.51 5.76
N SER A 75 -9.07 9.02 6.93
CA SER A 75 -9.93 9.22 8.11
C SER A 75 -9.65 10.61 8.66
N ASP A 76 -10.69 11.41 8.90
CA ASP A 76 -10.56 12.78 9.44
C ASP A 76 -11.68 13.11 10.44
N PHE A 77 -11.80 12.28 11.47
CA PHE A 77 -12.71 12.48 12.59
C PHE A 77 -11.99 13.15 13.76
N THR A 78 -12.74 13.78 14.67
CA THR A 78 -12.17 14.41 15.88
C THR A 78 -11.38 13.42 16.76
N PHE A 79 -11.78 12.15 16.76
CA PHE A 79 -11.17 11.08 17.56
C PHE A 79 -10.22 10.16 16.78
N LEU A 80 -10.22 10.22 15.44
CA LEU A 80 -9.38 9.39 14.57
C LEU A 80 -9.00 10.15 13.30
N ARG A 81 -7.69 10.37 13.12
CA ARG A 81 -7.13 10.94 11.89
C ARG A 81 -6.04 10.04 11.35
N GLN A 82 -6.08 9.78 10.05
CA GLN A 82 -5.13 8.91 9.38
C GLN A 82 -4.82 9.42 7.98
N ALA A 83 -3.54 9.46 7.63
CA ALA A 83 -3.07 9.80 6.30
C ALA A 83 -1.78 9.04 6.00
N PHE A 84 -1.61 8.63 4.75
CA PHE A 84 -0.33 8.13 4.26
C PHE A 84 0.53 9.28 3.75
N SER A 85 1.84 9.13 3.81
CA SER A 85 2.74 9.92 2.97
C SER A 85 2.51 9.58 1.49
N LYS A 86 2.85 10.51 0.60
CA LYS A 86 3.04 10.14 -0.81
C LYS A 86 4.16 9.09 -0.86
N GLY A 87 3.90 7.98 -1.54
CA GLY A 87 4.87 6.91 -1.70
C GLY A 87 5.94 7.31 -2.71
N GLU A 88 7.13 6.76 -2.53
CA GLU A 88 8.23 6.90 -3.50
C GLU A 88 8.08 5.88 -4.62
N MET A 89 8.68 6.18 -5.77
CA MET A 89 8.79 5.23 -6.87
C MET A 89 10.10 4.46 -6.75
N TRP A 90 10.01 3.14 -6.60
CA TRP A 90 11.18 2.28 -6.48
C TRP A 90 11.46 1.53 -7.77
N PRO A 91 12.74 1.35 -8.15
CA PRO A 91 13.10 0.52 -9.28
C PRO A 91 12.65 -0.92 -9.03
N VAL A 92 12.09 -1.56 -10.06
CA VAL A 92 11.64 -2.95 -9.98
C VAL A 92 12.66 -3.85 -10.66
N ASP A 93 13.00 -4.96 -10.00
CA ASP A 93 13.91 -5.96 -10.55
C ASP A 93 13.36 -6.53 -11.90
N PRO A 94 14.15 -6.45 -13.00
CA PRO A 94 13.76 -6.99 -14.29
C PRO A 94 13.38 -8.47 -14.29
N GLU A 95 13.98 -9.28 -13.40
CA GLU A 95 13.65 -10.70 -13.29
C GLU A 95 12.24 -10.90 -12.72
N ARG A 96 11.86 -10.11 -11.70
CA ARG A 96 10.50 -10.11 -11.14
C ARG A 96 9.48 -9.70 -12.19
N LEU A 97 9.77 -8.64 -12.94
CA LEU A 97 8.93 -8.16 -14.03
C LEU A 97 8.71 -9.22 -15.11
N SER A 98 9.79 -9.91 -15.52
CA SER A 98 9.73 -10.97 -16.53
C SER A 98 8.88 -12.15 -16.03
N ARG A 99 9.06 -12.55 -14.77
CA ARG A 99 8.26 -13.60 -14.13
C ARG A 99 6.77 -13.22 -14.11
N LEU A 100 6.44 -12.00 -13.69
CA LEU A 100 5.05 -11.55 -13.58
C LEU A 100 4.32 -11.53 -14.93
N VAL A 101 4.99 -11.13 -16.00
CA VAL A 101 4.42 -11.23 -17.36
C VAL A 101 4.26 -12.68 -17.80
N SER A 102 5.27 -13.52 -17.59
CA SER A 102 5.21 -14.95 -17.95
C SER A 102 4.08 -15.70 -17.24
N SER A 103 3.75 -15.27 -16.01
CA SER A 103 2.64 -15.81 -15.21
C SER A 103 1.29 -15.15 -15.52
N GLY A 104 1.24 -14.18 -16.44
CA GLY A 104 0.02 -13.46 -16.80
C GLY A 104 -0.56 -12.56 -15.70
N LEU A 105 0.24 -12.23 -14.67
CA LEU A 105 -0.19 -11.45 -13.51
C LEU A 105 -0.12 -9.94 -13.76
N ILE A 106 0.71 -9.51 -14.73
CA ILE A 106 0.74 -8.15 -15.27
C ILE A 106 0.81 -8.19 -16.80
N THR A 107 0.41 -7.10 -17.44
CA THR A 107 0.51 -6.94 -18.90
C THR A 107 1.91 -6.48 -19.34
N ASP A 108 2.25 -6.65 -20.61
CA ASP A 108 3.48 -6.08 -21.19
C ASP A 108 3.52 -4.54 -21.13
N GLU A 109 2.36 -3.88 -21.13
CA GLU A 109 2.22 -2.44 -20.89
C GLU A 109 2.68 -2.07 -19.48
N GLN A 110 2.16 -2.77 -18.46
CA GLN A 110 2.53 -2.58 -17.07
C GLN A 110 4.00 -2.89 -16.84
N ARG A 111 4.52 -3.97 -17.44
CA ARG A 111 5.95 -4.31 -17.39
C ARG A 111 6.84 -3.17 -17.89
N ARG A 112 6.53 -2.64 -19.08
CA ARG A 112 7.32 -1.53 -19.66
C ARG A 112 7.29 -0.30 -18.76
N ARG A 113 6.12 0.03 -18.21
CA ARG A 113 5.97 1.15 -17.26
C ARG A 113 6.80 0.95 -16.00
N TYR A 114 6.69 -0.20 -15.33
CA TYR A 114 7.45 -0.46 -14.11
C TYR A 114 8.96 -0.51 -14.34
N ALA A 115 9.40 -0.96 -15.54
CA ALA A 115 10.80 -0.93 -15.90
C ALA A 115 11.35 0.49 -16.12
N SER A 116 10.54 1.42 -16.64
CA SER A 116 10.98 2.79 -16.90
C SER A 116 10.78 3.75 -15.72
N GLU A 117 9.69 3.60 -14.99
CA GLU A 117 9.24 4.57 -13.98
C GLU A 117 9.33 4.03 -12.54
N GLY A 118 9.59 2.73 -12.38
CA GLY A 118 9.49 2.04 -11.08
C GLY A 118 8.05 1.71 -10.70
N ALA A 119 7.87 1.23 -9.47
CA ALA A 119 6.56 0.96 -8.86
C ALA A 119 6.47 1.60 -7.48
N LEU A 120 5.24 1.93 -7.04
CA LEU A 120 5.01 2.58 -5.75
C LEU A 120 5.56 1.73 -4.61
N GLY A 121 6.42 2.33 -3.79
CA GLY A 121 7.11 1.70 -2.67
C GLY A 121 6.36 1.85 -1.35
N SER A 122 7.10 2.10 -0.27
CA SER A 122 6.53 2.24 1.08
C SER A 122 5.82 3.59 1.32
N HIS A 123 4.93 3.57 2.31
CA HIS A 123 4.30 4.75 2.90
C HIS A 123 4.59 4.86 4.41
N LEU A 124 4.61 6.08 4.93
CA LEU A 124 4.44 6.33 6.36
C LEU A 124 2.96 6.62 6.62
N GLU A 125 2.33 5.89 7.53
CA GLU A 125 1.00 6.24 8.04
C GLU A 125 1.11 7.10 9.30
N ASN A 126 0.60 8.32 9.20
CA ASN A 126 0.42 9.25 10.31
C ASN A 126 -0.95 8.98 10.97
N LEU A 127 -0.92 8.25 12.08
CA LEU A 127 -2.10 7.96 12.88
C LEU A 127 -2.21 8.94 14.05
N GLN A 128 -3.40 9.50 14.28
CA GLN A 128 -3.76 10.12 15.53
C GLN A 128 -5.05 9.50 16.07
N ARG A 129 -4.98 9.01 17.31
CA ARG A 129 -6.14 8.51 18.08
C ARG A 129 -6.35 9.40 19.29
N ARG A 130 -7.61 9.71 19.57
CA ARG A 130 -8.03 10.40 20.81
C ARG A 130 -9.16 9.63 21.45
N GLU A 131 -9.54 10.04 22.66
CA GLU A 131 -10.73 9.54 23.37
C GLU A 131 -10.74 8.01 23.58
N GLY A 132 -9.56 7.38 23.59
CA GLY A 132 -9.42 5.93 23.79
C GLY A 132 -9.90 5.08 22.60
N TYR A 133 -10.10 5.65 21.41
CA TYR A 133 -10.53 4.90 20.23
C TYR A 133 -9.49 3.85 19.77
N LYS A 134 -9.87 2.58 19.71
CA LYS A 134 -8.99 1.43 19.36
C LYS A 134 -9.38 0.70 18.06
N GLY A 135 -10.44 1.16 17.37
CA GLY A 135 -10.98 0.47 16.20
C GLY A 135 -10.22 0.76 14.90
N PHE A 136 -10.62 0.04 13.86
CA PHE A 136 -10.27 0.33 12.47
C PHE A 136 -11.56 0.59 11.69
N ASN A 137 -11.56 1.61 10.83
CA ASN A 137 -12.64 1.78 9.86
C ASN A 137 -12.27 0.99 8.59
N GLN A 138 -12.72 -0.26 8.51
CA GLN A 138 -12.39 -1.17 7.41
C GLN A 138 -12.66 -0.56 6.02
N LYS A 139 -13.74 0.22 5.85
CA LYS A 139 -14.05 0.86 4.56
C LYS A 139 -12.98 1.87 4.16
N ASN A 140 -12.53 2.69 5.12
CA ASN A 140 -11.49 3.69 4.87
C ASN A 140 -10.14 3.02 4.61
N VAL A 141 -9.82 1.94 5.35
CA VAL A 141 -8.62 1.12 5.14
C VAL A 141 -8.62 0.51 3.73
N SER A 142 -9.70 -0.17 3.34
CA SER A 142 -9.79 -0.74 1.98
C SER A 142 -9.65 0.32 0.89
N ALA A 143 -10.21 1.51 1.09
CA ALA A 143 -10.11 2.62 0.13
C ALA A 143 -8.67 3.15 -0.01
N ILE A 144 -7.93 3.34 1.09
CA ILE A 144 -6.54 3.82 1.00
C ILE A 144 -5.60 2.76 0.42
N ILE A 145 -5.81 1.48 0.74
CA ILE A 145 -5.06 0.38 0.12
C ILE A 145 -5.32 0.33 -1.39
N GLN A 146 -6.55 0.52 -1.85
CA GLN A 146 -6.82 0.63 -3.29
C GLN A 146 -6.18 1.88 -3.92
N ALA A 147 -6.18 3.01 -3.22
CA ALA A 147 -5.56 4.25 -3.72
C ALA A 147 -4.02 4.18 -3.84
N THR A 148 -3.39 3.21 -3.16
CA THR A 148 -1.95 2.94 -3.20
C THR A 148 -1.60 1.77 -4.13
N ASP A 149 -2.53 1.35 -4.99
CA ASP A 149 -2.26 0.32 -5.98
C ASP A 149 -1.17 0.76 -6.98
N PRO A 150 -0.07 -0.03 -7.16
CA PRO A 150 0.98 0.28 -8.13
C PRO A 150 0.47 0.50 -9.55
N ARG A 151 -0.69 -0.08 -9.92
CA ARG A 151 -1.34 0.11 -11.22
C ARG A 151 -1.89 1.52 -11.41
N LEU A 152 -2.23 2.20 -10.30
CA LEU A 152 -2.86 3.52 -10.27
C LEU A 152 -1.89 4.66 -9.95
N ALA A 153 -0.75 4.36 -9.32
CA ALA A 153 0.20 5.34 -8.78
C ALA A 153 0.67 6.43 -9.77
N HIS A 154 0.62 6.15 -11.08
CA HIS A 154 0.99 7.10 -12.15
C HIS A 154 -0.19 7.84 -12.78
N ALA A 155 -1.43 7.40 -12.55
CA ALA A 155 -2.62 8.12 -13.01
C ALA A 155 -2.82 9.45 -12.24
N GLY A 156 -2.13 9.62 -11.11
CA GLY A 156 -2.20 10.81 -10.25
C GLY A 156 -1.26 11.97 -10.62
N ALA A 157 -0.43 11.85 -11.65
CA ALA A 157 0.40 12.98 -12.11
C ALA A 157 -0.43 14.11 -12.77
N ASN A 158 -1.72 13.88 -13.07
CA ASN A 158 -2.61 14.84 -13.73
C ASN A 158 -3.92 15.15 -12.98
N ALA A 159 -4.09 14.74 -11.71
CA ALA A 159 -5.29 15.08 -10.93
C ALA A 159 -5.11 16.36 -10.09
N GLY A 160 -4.54 17.39 -10.72
CA GLY A 160 -4.30 18.70 -10.13
C GLY A 160 -4.49 19.79 -11.19
N ALA A 161 -5.74 20.03 -11.56
CA ALA A 161 -6.24 21.26 -12.16
C ALA A 161 -7.57 21.60 -11.50
#